data_AF-A0A3B9UBK9-F1
#
_entry.id   AF-A0A3B9UBK9-F1
#
_cell.length_a   1.000
_cell.length_b   1.000
_cell.length_c   1.000
_cell.angle_alpha   90.00
_cell.angle_beta   90.00
_cell.angle_gamma   90.00
#
_symmetry.space_group_name_H-M   'P 1'
#
loop_
_entity.id
_entity.type
_entity.pdbx_description
1 polymer ?
#
loop_
_entity_poly.entity_id
_entity_poly.type
_entity_poly.pdbx_seq_one_letter_code
_entity_poly.pdbx_strand_id
1 'polypeptide(L)'
;MKKIYFILSLLATTVASAYAAVNPPTIGFPDNYLGTQFKATWENAGADSYLFSLYTLGDNMMKFDETFANVNHSGGKINTANPNIPIGFSVDISKNGTTDVVYYNDRDHIVLDANDDKVSTSLMVGGNLSRCIFKANLINAQGITKENSSRFKVTLYDKAGDMISSGQVEAYYFYLKEEFDLEEAFGGIRSNIGKVVFEIVKDDSHNVGDIAINSIQYEYKAPVYVMRDKEVEDTWIVPTDLDAEKVYYYYVKAKKGSEVSDMSAIMYVDGFLSVNTLPASNIKSTSYTANWEYLPKALGYYVQPYRFDVVEETKIDKRLDDQFSKTTEGTWMLPISINSEDLDKYTDCTGWSGRNVLMAKGMIGADAGRFPMNMSYLHSPIMNLSANGGKYKIHLKAKGNAGDALNVYHVGYMVDGKLNMHTATFDQDGNIDEEWEMNDGDSETMLSFEDKMLKKFLIDEVTVSQGLYKGDIITVKYDLVKLTDGKTTSYNFSGLEENKKYGYQVTGWRHNDVGGEVISGTSPIVYADLSIDTGIDDNVVANGDPKVSVSGNTVTVTLAQAAPIYVFTLDGCNKQTLSGKAGANTLTLAAGQVYIVKAGGRAYKVMAR
;
A
#
# COMPACT_ATOMS: atom_id res chain seq x y z
N MET A 1 -13.49 -53.57 78.23
CA MET A 1 -14.04 -54.53 77.23
C MET A 1 -14.43 -53.75 75.99
N LYS A 2 -14.06 -54.27 74.81
CA LYS A 2 -14.06 -53.66 73.48
C LYS A 2 -15.42 -53.08 73.04
N LYS A 3 -15.40 -51.97 72.29
CA LYS A 3 -15.79 -51.98 70.86
C LYS A 3 -15.39 -50.67 70.15
N ILE A 4 -14.81 -50.89 68.98
CA ILE A 4 -14.32 -49.97 67.95
C ILE A 4 -15.49 -49.33 67.24
N TYR A 5 -15.40 -48.03 66.91
CA TYR A 5 -16.10 -47.45 65.76
C TYR A 5 -15.12 -46.58 64.97
N PHE A 6 -14.76 -47.09 63.80
CA PHE A 6 -14.16 -46.36 62.69
C PHE A 6 -15.18 -45.35 62.15
N ILE A 7 -14.79 -44.09 62.02
CA ILE A 7 -15.48 -43.14 61.13
C ILE A 7 -14.67 -43.11 59.84
N LEU A 8 -15.23 -43.77 58.82
CA LEU A 8 -14.77 -43.71 57.44
C LEU A 8 -15.09 -42.31 56.89
N SER A 9 -14.06 -41.54 56.54
CA SER A 9 -14.20 -40.36 55.69
C SER A 9 -14.58 -40.82 54.28
N LEU A 10 -15.82 -40.54 53.88
CA LEU A 10 -16.28 -40.77 52.52
C LEU A 10 -15.56 -39.76 51.60
N LEU A 11 -14.63 -40.26 50.77
CA LEU A 11 -14.12 -39.52 49.61
C LEU A 11 -15.31 -39.21 48.69
N ALA A 12 -15.73 -37.95 48.65
CA ALA A 12 -16.42 -37.44 47.48
C ALA A 12 -15.35 -37.19 46.41
N THR A 13 -15.13 -38.18 45.55
CA THR A 13 -14.50 -37.96 44.25
C THR A 13 -15.42 -37.04 43.45
N THR A 14 -15.21 -35.73 43.60
CA THR A 14 -15.58 -34.78 42.56
C THR A 14 -14.74 -35.13 41.34
N VAL A 15 -15.33 -35.85 40.39
CA VAL A 15 -14.81 -35.89 39.03
C VAL A 15 -15.10 -34.51 38.44
N ALA A 16 -14.32 -33.52 38.86
CA ALA A 16 -14.12 -32.34 38.07
C ALA A 16 -13.29 -32.80 36.89
N SER A 17 -13.94 -33.14 35.77
CA SER A 17 -13.28 -33.12 34.47
C SER A 17 -13.00 -31.66 34.12
N ALA A 18 -12.06 -31.05 34.85
CA ALA A 18 -11.33 -29.89 34.39
C ALA A 18 -10.29 -30.42 33.40
N TYR A 19 -10.76 -30.83 32.22
CA TYR A 19 -9.88 -30.86 31.05
C TYR A 19 -9.62 -29.39 30.74
N ALA A 20 -8.46 -28.89 31.15
CA ALA A 20 -8.01 -27.57 30.76
C ALA A 20 -7.74 -27.62 29.26
N ALA A 21 -8.78 -27.36 28.46
CA ALA A 21 -8.68 -27.30 27.01
C ALA A 21 -7.47 -26.43 26.65
N VAL A 22 -6.54 -27.00 25.89
CA VAL A 22 -5.39 -26.27 25.37
C VAL A 22 -5.93 -25.05 24.61
N ASN A 23 -5.44 -23.86 24.94
CA ASN A 23 -5.92 -22.64 24.29
C ASN A 23 -5.47 -22.62 22.82
N PRO A 24 -6.30 -22.09 21.90
CA PRO A 24 -5.89 -21.86 20.52
C PRO A 24 -4.69 -20.88 20.49
N PRO A 25 -3.68 -21.10 19.63
CA PRO A 25 -2.59 -20.16 19.45
C PRO A 25 -3.06 -18.81 18.90
N THR A 26 -2.44 -17.72 19.36
CA THR A 26 -2.55 -16.40 18.71
C THR A 26 -1.58 -16.35 17.54
N ILE A 27 -2.06 -16.15 16.31
CA ILE A 27 -1.19 -16.05 15.13
C ILE A 27 -0.54 -14.65 15.04
N GLY A 28 0.74 -14.62 14.67
CA GLY A 28 1.47 -13.40 14.31
C GLY A 28 1.46 -13.13 12.80
N PHE A 29 1.76 -11.89 12.41
CA PHE A 29 1.91 -11.55 10.99
C PHE A 29 3.09 -12.33 10.37
N PRO A 30 2.93 -12.84 9.13
CA PRO A 30 4.02 -13.52 8.45
C PRO A 30 5.14 -12.55 8.09
N ASP A 31 6.39 -12.98 8.23
CA ASP A 31 7.59 -12.24 7.84
C ASP A 31 8.32 -12.90 6.66
N ASN A 32 9.24 -12.16 6.03
CA ASN A 32 10.12 -12.66 4.97
C ASN A 32 9.38 -13.32 3.79
N TYR A 33 8.30 -12.69 3.30
CA TYR A 33 7.60 -13.18 2.11
C TYR A 33 8.47 -13.03 0.85
N LEU A 34 8.77 -14.15 0.19
CA LEU A 34 9.56 -14.23 -1.04
C LEU A 34 8.75 -14.78 -2.22
N GLY A 35 7.42 -14.87 -2.09
CA GLY A 35 6.54 -15.49 -3.10
C GLY A 35 6.49 -17.01 -2.97
N THR A 36 7.64 -17.68 -3.00
CA THR A 36 7.75 -19.15 -2.89
C THR A 36 7.88 -19.66 -1.46
N GLN A 37 8.05 -18.74 -0.51
CA GLN A 37 8.09 -19.02 0.92
C GLN A 37 7.71 -17.78 1.72
N PHE A 38 7.36 -18.01 2.98
CA PHE A 38 7.24 -16.99 4.02
C PHE A 38 7.46 -17.67 5.37
N LYS A 39 7.71 -16.90 6.43
CA LYS A 39 7.78 -17.44 7.78
C LYS A 39 6.47 -17.15 8.51
N ALA A 40 5.78 -18.21 8.88
CA ALA A 40 4.58 -18.17 9.72
C ALA A 40 4.99 -18.18 11.19
N THR A 41 4.32 -17.40 12.04
CA THR A 41 4.64 -17.29 13.47
C THR A 41 3.38 -17.27 14.32
N TRP A 42 3.49 -17.74 15.56
CA TRP A 42 2.41 -17.68 16.55
C TRP A 42 2.97 -17.58 17.97
N GLU A 43 2.12 -17.21 18.92
CA GLU A 43 2.47 -17.13 20.33
C GLU A 43 2.50 -18.53 20.98
N ASN A 44 3.32 -18.69 22.01
CA ASN A 44 3.38 -19.93 22.77
C ASN A 44 2.09 -20.11 23.59
N ALA A 45 1.33 -21.16 23.31
CA ALA A 45 0.08 -21.48 23.99
C ALA A 45 0.24 -22.44 25.20
N GLY A 46 1.48 -22.73 25.63
CA GLY A 46 1.76 -23.71 26.69
C GLY A 46 1.53 -25.17 26.25
N ALA A 47 1.69 -25.41 24.95
CA ALA A 47 1.50 -26.69 24.26
C ALA A 47 2.82 -27.47 24.09
N ASP A 48 2.72 -28.78 23.86
CA ASP A 48 3.88 -29.63 23.56
C ASP A 48 4.31 -29.49 22.09
N SER A 49 3.33 -29.32 21.20
CA SER A 49 3.52 -29.12 19.76
C SER A 49 2.35 -28.35 19.15
N TYR A 50 2.46 -28.01 17.87
CA TYR A 50 1.48 -27.27 17.09
C TYR A 50 1.18 -27.98 15.78
N LEU A 51 -0.09 -27.98 15.37
CA LEU A 51 -0.56 -28.52 14.10
C LEU A 51 -0.81 -27.36 13.12
N PHE A 52 0.12 -27.16 12.20
CA PHE A 52 0.08 -26.12 11.18
C PHE A 52 -0.67 -26.59 9.93
N SER A 53 -1.61 -25.77 9.46
CA SER A 53 -2.35 -26.01 8.23
C SER A 53 -2.26 -24.81 7.30
N LEU A 54 -1.82 -25.06 6.06
CA LEU A 54 -1.64 -24.08 4.99
C LEU A 54 -2.49 -24.48 3.79
N TYR A 55 -3.26 -23.56 3.26
CA TYR A 55 -4.12 -23.81 2.11
C TYR A 55 -4.17 -22.62 1.13
N THR A 56 -4.57 -22.91 -0.11
CA THR A 56 -5.02 -21.93 -1.10
C THR A 56 -6.49 -22.19 -1.45
N LEU A 57 -7.08 -21.40 -2.33
CA LEU A 57 -8.47 -21.56 -2.73
C LEU A 57 -8.59 -22.34 -4.03
N GLY A 58 -9.45 -23.35 -4.04
CA GLY A 58 -9.87 -24.04 -5.26
C GLY A 58 -11.15 -23.44 -5.83
N ASP A 59 -11.70 -24.11 -6.85
CA ASP A 59 -12.96 -23.72 -7.51
C ASP A 59 -14.20 -24.37 -6.86
N ASN A 60 -14.01 -25.39 -6.04
CA ASN A 60 -15.10 -26.07 -5.34
C ASN A 60 -15.73 -25.14 -4.30
N MET A 61 -17.05 -25.24 -4.14
CA MET A 61 -17.81 -24.49 -3.13
C MET A 61 -18.22 -25.40 -1.98
N MET A 62 -18.03 -24.95 -0.74
CA MET A 62 -18.66 -25.54 0.43
C MET A 62 -20.00 -24.85 0.65
N LYS A 63 -21.05 -25.63 0.88
CA LYS A 63 -22.43 -25.16 1.06
C LYS A 63 -22.99 -25.74 2.34
N PHE A 64 -23.59 -24.88 3.15
CA PHE A 64 -24.17 -25.23 4.43
C PHE A 64 -25.63 -24.80 4.45
N ASP A 65 -26.48 -25.63 5.07
CA ASP A 65 -27.88 -25.34 5.36
C ASP A 65 -28.19 -25.96 6.74
N GLU A 66 -27.90 -25.19 7.78
CA GLU A 66 -28.08 -25.66 9.16
C GLU A 66 -29.45 -25.25 9.68
N THR A 67 -30.20 -26.21 10.23
CA THR A 67 -31.59 -26.04 10.68
C THR A 67 -31.75 -26.13 12.19
N PHE A 68 -30.73 -26.63 12.90
CA PHE A 68 -30.71 -26.93 14.33
C PHE A 68 -31.78 -27.93 14.79
N ALA A 69 -32.34 -28.73 13.88
CA ALA A 69 -33.46 -29.62 14.15
C ALA A 69 -33.17 -30.78 15.12
N ASN A 70 -31.90 -31.03 15.45
CA ASN A 70 -31.47 -32.16 16.28
C ASN A 70 -30.86 -31.74 17.63
N VAL A 71 -31.02 -30.48 18.05
CA VAL A 71 -30.49 -30.03 19.34
C VAL A 71 -31.15 -30.78 20.50
N ASN A 72 -30.37 -31.10 21.52
CA ASN A 72 -30.91 -31.74 22.71
C ASN A 72 -31.48 -30.69 23.67
N HIS A 73 -32.75 -30.81 24.03
CA HIS A 73 -33.42 -29.90 24.95
C HIS A 73 -34.39 -30.63 25.89
N SER A 74 -34.81 -29.93 26.95
CA SER A 74 -35.86 -30.39 27.85
C SER A 74 -36.62 -29.19 28.39
N GLY A 75 -37.96 -29.24 28.34
CA GLY A 75 -38.80 -28.15 28.84
C GLY A 75 -38.56 -26.80 28.15
N GLY A 76 -38.17 -26.80 26.87
CA GLY A 76 -37.87 -25.59 26.10
C GLY A 76 -36.49 -24.97 26.37
N LYS A 77 -35.64 -25.63 27.17
CA LYS A 77 -34.26 -25.21 27.47
C LYS A 77 -33.23 -26.17 26.88
N ILE A 78 -32.13 -25.65 26.34
CA ILE A 78 -31.04 -26.48 25.80
C ILE A 78 -30.40 -27.30 26.92
N ASN A 79 -30.09 -28.57 26.62
CA ASN A 79 -29.31 -29.41 27.52
C ASN A 79 -27.84 -28.99 27.50
N THR A 80 -27.41 -28.19 28.49
CA THR A 80 -26.04 -27.66 28.56
C THR A 80 -24.96 -28.73 28.75
N ALA A 81 -25.31 -29.92 29.26
CA ALA A 81 -24.36 -31.02 29.42
C ALA A 81 -24.10 -31.79 28.11
N ASN A 82 -25.09 -31.83 27.22
CA ASN A 82 -24.97 -32.47 25.91
C ASN A 82 -25.93 -31.81 24.91
N PRO A 83 -25.61 -30.62 24.39
CA PRO A 83 -26.57 -29.81 23.63
C PRO A 83 -26.78 -30.27 22.18
N ASN A 84 -25.89 -31.13 21.65
CA ASN A 84 -25.87 -31.54 20.24
C ASN A 84 -25.87 -30.37 19.26
N ILE A 85 -25.08 -29.32 19.55
CA ILE A 85 -24.88 -28.20 18.62
C ILE A 85 -24.06 -28.68 17.41
N PRO A 86 -24.44 -28.30 16.18
CA PRO A 86 -23.67 -28.58 14.98
C PRO A 86 -22.21 -28.14 15.11
N ILE A 87 -21.28 -28.99 14.66
CA ILE A 87 -19.84 -28.74 14.79
C ILE A 87 -19.47 -27.38 14.20
N GLY A 88 -18.74 -26.57 14.97
CA GLY A 88 -18.22 -25.27 14.58
C GLY A 88 -19.18 -24.10 14.77
N PHE A 89 -20.49 -24.34 14.91
CA PHE A 89 -21.42 -23.27 15.29
C PHE A 89 -21.26 -22.89 16.76
N SER A 90 -21.41 -21.61 17.07
CA SER A 90 -21.55 -21.12 18.44
C SER A 90 -23.00 -20.76 18.66
N VAL A 91 -23.60 -21.27 19.73
CA VAL A 91 -24.99 -20.99 20.13
C VAL A 91 -24.97 -20.56 21.59
N ASP A 92 -25.14 -19.27 21.83
CA ASP A 92 -25.20 -18.66 23.16
C ASP A 92 -26.62 -18.15 23.38
N ILE A 93 -27.53 -19.01 23.85
CA ILE A 93 -28.96 -18.67 24.06
C ILE A 93 -29.52 -19.12 25.43
N SER A 94 -28.68 -19.77 26.24
CA SER A 94 -29.13 -20.41 27.49
C SER A 94 -28.86 -19.57 28.75
N LYS A 95 -28.08 -18.48 28.61
CA LYS A 95 -27.65 -17.64 29.74
C LYS A 95 -28.73 -16.66 30.15
N ASN A 96 -29.37 -16.06 29.16
CA ASN A 96 -30.41 -15.06 29.31
C ASN A 96 -31.71 -15.62 28.73
N GLY A 97 -32.85 -15.01 29.05
CA GLY A 97 -34.11 -15.40 28.42
C GLY A 97 -34.81 -16.62 28.99
N THR A 98 -35.97 -16.92 28.43
CA THR A 98 -36.98 -17.85 29.00
C THR A 98 -37.17 -19.12 28.19
N THR A 99 -36.91 -19.08 26.89
CA THR A 99 -37.12 -20.19 25.96
C THR A 99 -35.96 -20.28 24.97
N ASP A 100 -35.27 -21.42 24.96
CA ASP A 100 -34.12 -21.66 24.08
C ASP A 100 -34.56 -22.42 22.81
N VAL A 101 -35.59 -23.27 22.93
CA VAL A 101 -36.07 -24.15 21.85
C VAL A 101 -37.59 -24.18 21.80
N VAL A 102 -38.15 -24.06 20.60
CA VAL A 102 -39.57 -24.28 20.30
C VAL A 102 -39.74 -25.36 19.24
N TYR A 103 -40.89 -26.04 19.28
CA TYR A 103 -41.23 -27.09 18.32
C TYR A 103 -42.43 -26.64 17.47
N TYR A 104 -42.23 -26.55 16.15
CA TYR A 104 -43.28 -26.36 15.16
C TYR A 104 -42.82 -26.88 13.80
N ASN A 105 -43.73 -27.06 12.84
CA ASN A 105 -43.43 -27.63 11.51
C ASN A 105 -42.60 -28.92 11.57
N ASP A 106 -42.95 -29.80 12.52
CA ASP A 106 -42.35 -31.12 12.74
C ASP A 106 -40.83 -31.12 13.02
N ARG A 107 -40.29 -30.05 13.62
CA ARG A 107 -38.89 -29.98 14.05
C ARG A 107 -38.65 -28.99 15.18
N ASP A 108 -37.49 -29.11 15.80
CA ASP A 108 -36.97 -28.14 16.76
C ASP A 108 -36.40 -26.90 16.07
N HIS A 109 -36.55 -25.76 16.74
CA HIS A 109 -36.02 -24.46 16.34
C HIS A 109 -35.40 -23.77 17.56
N ILE A 110 -34.14 -23.32 17.43
CA ILE A 110 -33.53 -22.47 18.45
C ILE A 110 -34.11 -21.06 18.40
N VAL A 111 -34.21 -20.42 19.56
CA VAL A 111 -34.84 -19.10 19.73
C VAL A 111 -33.84 -18.08 20.26
N LEU A 112 -33.91 -16.86 19.74
CA LEU A 112 -33.31 -15.67 20.33
C LEU A 112 -34.42 -14.87 21.02
N ASP A 113 -34.50 -14.89 22.36
CA ASP A 113 -35.58 -14.27 23.13
C ASP A 113 -35.10 -13.21 24.15
N ALA A 114 -33.80 -13.06 24.36
CA ALA A 114 -33.21 -12.08 25.27
C ALA A 114 -31.91 -11.45 24.74
N ASN A 115 -31.50 -10.34 25.39
CA ASN A 115 -30.19 -9.75 25.12
C ASN A 115 -29.06 -10.75 25.34
N ASP A 116 -28.01 -10.61 24.54
CA ASP A 116 -26.87 -11.53 24.42
C ASP A 116 -27.20 -12.89 23.79
N ASP A 117 -28.46 -13.18 23.45
CA ASP A 117 -28.78 -14.37 22.67
C ASP A 117 -28.26 -14.21 21.25
N LYS A 118 -27.39 -15.14 20.87
CA LYS A 118 -26.74 -15.11 19.58
C LYS A 118 -26.39 -16.50 19.07
N VAL A 119 -26.36 -16.59 17.75
CA VAL A 119 -25.82 -17.74 17.02
C VAL A 119 -24.79 -17.25 16.02
N SER A 120 -23.75 -18.04 15.79
CA SER A 120 -22.75 -17.73 14.77
C SER A 120 -22.48 -18.90 13.87
N THR A 121 -22.19 -18.60 12.60
CA THR A 121 -21.63 -19.59 11.66
C THR A 121 -20.32 -20.17 12.21
N SER A 122 -19.93 -21.31 11.65
CA SER A 122 -18.55 -21.79 11.79
C SER A 122 -17.56 -20.77 11.23
N LEU A 123 -16.33 -20.79 11.75
CA LEU A 123 -15.21 -20.10 11.10
C LEU A 123 -15.00 -20.70 9.71
N MET A 124 -15.04 -19.86 8.69
CA MET A 124 -14.98 -20.28 7.30
C MET A 124 -13.54 -20.57 6.88
N VAL A 125 -13.15 -21.84 6.99
CA VAL A 125 -11.84 -22.34 6.53
C VAL A 125 -11.87 -22.51 5.01
N GLY A 126 -11.58 -21.44 4.30
CA GLY A 126 -11.68 -21.38 2.85
C GLY A 126 -11.63 -19.94 2.34
N GLY A 127 -12.36 -19.67 1.27
CA GLY A 127 -12.42 -18.34 0.65
C GLY A 127 -13.30 -17.35 1.41
N ASN A 128 -13.54 -16.19 0.80
CA ASN A 128 -14.53 -15.25 1.30
C ASN A 128 -15.94 -15.86 1.27
N LEU A 129 -16.79 -15.43 2.21
CA LEU A 129 -18.22 -15.66 2.12
C LEU A 129 -18.73 -15.23 0.74
N SER A 130 -19.51 -16.08 0.08
CA SER A 130 -20.08 -15.79 -1.24
C SER A 130 -21.59 -15.55 -1.15
N ARG A 131 -22.27 -16.21 -0.22
CA ARG A 131 -23.71 -16.03 0.05
C ARG A 131 -23.99 -16.36 1.51
N CYS A 132 -24.90 -15.63 2.13
CA CYS A 132 -25.44 -15.97 3.44
C CYS A 132 -26.91 -15.55 3.55
N ILE A 133 -27.77 -16.50 3.90
CA ILE A 133 -29.21 -16.28 4.12
C ILE A 133 -29.57 -16.80 5.51
N PHE A 134 -30.15 -15.92 6.31
CA PHE A 134 -30.71 -16.25 7.61
C PHE A 134 -32.23 -16.36 7.47
N LYS A 135 -32.78 -17.56 7.72
CA LYS A 135 -34.21 -17.80 7.66
C LYS A 135 -34.77 -17.91 9.06
N ALA A 136 -35.84 -17.20 9.37
CA ALA A 136 -36.47 -17.24 10.68
C ALA A 136 -37.94 -16.84 10.63
N ASN A 137 -38.65 -17.26 11.67
CA ASN A 137 -40.01 -16.81 11.96
C ASN A 137 -39.99 -15.92 13.19
N LEU A 138 -40.89 -14.95 13.20
CA LEU A 138 -41.16 -14.15 14.37
C LEU A 138 -42.20 -14.84 15.27
N ILE A 139 -41.87 -15.04 16.53
CA ILE A 139 -42.77 -15.60 17.56
C ILE A 139 -42.96 -14.62 18.71
N ASN A 140 -43.89 -14.88 19.63
CA ASN A 140 -44.16 -14.03 20.80
C ASN A 140 -44.37 -12.53 20.45
N ALA A 141 -45.07 -12.28 19.34
CA ALA A 141 -45.19 -10.98 18.69
C ALA A 141 -46.57 -10.32 18.85
N GLN A 142 -47.31 -10.64 19.91
CA GLN A 142 -48.63 -10.06 20.16
C GLN A 142 -48.52 -8.54 20.33
N GLY A 143 -49.25 -7.79 19.49
CA GLY A 143 -49.22 -6.33 19.52
C GLY A 143 -47.95 -5.70 18.92
N ILE A 144 -47.19 -6.47 18.13
CA ILE A 144 -45.98 -5.94 17.50
C ILE A 144 -46.33 -4.84 16.48
N THR A 145 -45.48 -3.82 16.48
CA THR A 145 -45.41 -2.70 15.54
C THR A 145 -43.96 -2.55 15.12
N LYS A 146 -43.70 -1.73 14.10
CA LYS A 146 -42.30 -1.46 13.73
C LYS A 146 -41.55 -0.80 14.90
N GLU A 147 -42.23 0.10 15.60
CA GLU A 147 -41.67 0.97 16.63
C GLU A 147 -41.37 0.26 17.95
N ASN A 148 -42.08 -0.83 18.28
CA ASN A 148 -41.89 -1.57 19.53
C ASN A 148 -41.18 -2.93 19.36
N SER A 149 -40.93 -3.35 18.12
CA SER A 149 -40.31 -4.64 17.85
C SER A 149 -38.89 -4.72 18.41
N SER A 150 -38.49 -5.89 18.89
CA SER A 150 -37.10 -6.24 19.15
C SER A 150 -36.24 -5.97 17.91
N ARG A 151 -34.92 -5.87 18.05
CA ARG A 151 -34.02 -5.63 16.92
C ARG A 151 -33.21 -6.87 16.59
N PHE A 152 -33.12 -7.19 15.31
CA PHE A 152 -32.22 -8.21 14.78
C PHE A 152 -30.90 -7.56 14.38
N LYS A 153 -29.80 -8.05 14.94
CA LYS A 153 -28.46 -7.55 14.71
C LYS A 153 -27.62 -8.59 13.99
N VAL A 154 -26.87 -8.14 13.00
CA VAL A 154 -25.87 -8.94 12.30
C VAL A 154 -24.51 -8.30 12.46
N THR A 155 -23.52 -9.10 12.84
CA THR A 155 -22.12 -8.67 12.97
C THR A 155 -21.22 -9.56 12.13
N LEU A 156 -20.40 -8.94 11.30
CA LEU A 156 -19.45 -9.58 10.40
C LEU A 156 -18.06 -9.50 11.02
N TYR A 157 -17.41 -10.65 11.15
CA TYR A 157 -16.02 -10.75 11.59
C TYR A 157 -15.18 -11.28 10.44
N ASP A 158 -13.95 -10.79 10.36
CA ASP A 158 -12.99 -11.27 9.38
C ASP A 158 -12.38 -12.61 9.79
N LYS A 159 -11.46 -13.10 8.97
CA LYS A 159 -10.73 -14.34 9.22
C LYS A 159 -9.74 -14.23 10.40
N ALA A 160 -9.28 -13.02 10.74
CA ALA A 160 -8.43 -12.74 11.90
C ALA A 160 -9.24 -12.67 13.22
N GLY A 161 -10.57 -12.54 13.13
CA GLY A 161 -11.47 -12.40 14.28
C GLY A 161 -11.85 -10.95 14.59
N ASP A 162 -11.43 -10.00 13.76
CA ASP A 162 -11.74 -8.58 13.91
C ASP A 162 -13.12 -8.24 13.34
N MET A 163 -13.85 -7.35 14.01
CA MET A 163 -15.16 -6.90 13.54
C MET A 163 -15.00 -6.04 12.29
N ILE A 164 -15.56 -6.48 11.16
CA ILE A 164 -15.59 -5.74 9.89
C ILE A 164 -16.73 -4.72 9.88
N SER A 165 -17.93 -5.17 10.28
CA SER A 165 -19.17 -4.41 10.12
C SER A 165 -20.24 -4.94 11.04
N SER A 166 -21.19 -4.08 11.42
CA SER A 166 -22.39 -4.48 12.16
C SER A 166 -23.58 -3.65 11.68
N GLY A 167 -24.76 -4.27 11.66
CA GLY A 167 -26.02 -3.63 11.28
C GLY A 167 -27.18 -4.16 12.10
N GLN A 168 -28.24 -3.37 12.21
CA GLN A 168 -29.47 -3.74 12.91
C GLN A 168 -30.69 -3.40 12.07
N VAL A 169 -31.74 -4.21 12.19
CA VAL A 169 -33.08 -3.95 11.64
C VAL A 169 -34.12 -4.33 12.68
N GLU A 170 -35.30 -3.71 12.64
CA GLU A 170 -36.45 -4.15 13.40
C GLU A 170 -36.79 -5.62 13.11
N ALA A 171 -36.98 -6.45 14.14
CA ALA A 171 -37.40 -7.84 14.01
C ALA A 171 -38.79 -7.96 13.37
N TYR A 172 -39.57 -6.87 13.34
CA TYR A 172 -40.75 -6.73 12.49
C TYR A 172 -40.49 -7.09 11.02
N TYR A 173 -39.24 -7.03 10.55
CA TYR A 173 -38.83 -7.59 9.26
C TYR A 173 -39.30 -9.04 9.07
N PHE A 174 -39.12 -9.89 10.10
CA PHE A 174 -39.49 -11.30 10.07
C PHE A 174 -40.99 -11.57 10.17
N TYR A 175 -41.79 -10.54 10.42
CA TYR A 175 -43.24 -10.61 10.26
C TYR A 175 -43.66 -10.47 8.78
N LEU A 176 -42.85 -9.79 7.97
CA LEU A 176 -43.13 -9.52 6.55
C LEU A 176 -42.44 -10.50 5.60
N LYS A 177 -41.27 -11.01 5.98
CA LYS A 177 -40.43 -11.89 5.17
C LYS A 177 -39.73 -12.91 6.05
N GLU A 178 -39.60 -14.16 5.60
CA GLU A 178 -38.91 -15.20 6.37
C GLU A 178 -37.40 -15.27 6.09
N GLU A 179 -36.92 -14.63 5.01
CA GLU A 179 -35.53 -14.70 4.56
C GLU A 179 -34.83 -13.34 4.69
N PHE A 180 -33.71 -13.32 5.39
CA PHE A 180 -32.79 -12.19 5.46
C PHE A 180 -31.53 -12.52 4.64
N ASP A 181 -31.40 -11.92 3.46
CA ASP A 181 -30.22 -12.05 2.60
C ASP A 181 -29.17 -11.00 2.99
N LEU A 182 -27.97 -11.48 3.34
CA LEU A 182 -26.88 -10.63 3.77
C LEU A 182 -26.38 -9.69 2.64
N GLU A 183 -26.39 -10.15 1.39
CA GLU A 183 -25.93 -9.35 0.26
C GLU A 183 -26.87 -8.16 0.02
N GLU A 184 -28.18 -8.41 0.03
CA GLU A 184 -29.20 -7.36 -0.10
C GLU A 184 -29.11 -6.36 1.06
N ALA A 185 -28.98 -6.86 2.29
CA ALA A 185 -28.99 -6.03 3.50
C ALA A 185 -27.80 -5.06 3.57
N PHE A 186 -26.62 -5.48 3.08
CA PHE A 186 -25.39 -4.68 3.13
C PHE A 186 -25.04 -4.00 1.80
N GLY A 187 -25.85 -4.18 0.74
CA GLY A 187 -25.58 -3.64 -0.60
C GLY A 187 -24.38 -4.31 -1.29
N GLY A 188 -24.12 -5.58 -0.96
CA GLY A 188 -22.96 -6.35 -1.41
C GLY A 188 -22.31 -7.15 -0.28
N ILE A 189 -21.64 -8.26 -0.63
CA ILE A 189 -20.84 -9.02 0.33
C ILE A 189 -19.48 -8.36 0.54
N ARG A 190 -19.13 -8.08 1.80
CA ARG A 190 -17.81 -7.54 2.17
C ARG A 190 -16.71 -8.57 1.93
N SER A 191 -15.49 -8.12 1.65
CA SER A 191 -14.32 -9.00 1.54
C SER A 191 -13.89 -9.54 2.91
N ASN A 192 -13.14 -10.65 2.87
CA ASN A 192 -12.52 -11.30 4.03
C ASN A 192 -13.45 -11.72 5.19
N ILE A 193 -14.76 -11.84 5.00
CA ILE A 193 -15.66 -12.38 6.03
C ILE A 193 -15.24 -13.81 6.37
N GLY A 194 -14.97 -14.06 7.66
CA GLY A 194 -14.63 -15.36 8.21
C GLY A 194 -15.76 -15.94 9.07
N LYS A 195 -16.61 -15.09 9.65
CA LYS A 195 -17.69 -15.49 10.55
C LYS A 195 -18.82 -14.47 10.57
N VAL A 196 -20.06 -14.95 10.63
CA VAL A 196 -21.25 -14.11 10.77
C VAL A 196 -21.93 -14.44 12.10
N VAL A 197 -22.26 -13.40 12.87
CA VAL A 197 -22.99 -13.51 14.14
C VAL A 197 -24.35 -12.85 13.99
N PHE A 198 -25.39 -13.57 14.39
CA PHE A 198 -26.77 -13.14 14.43
C PHE A 198 -27.22 -13.05 15.89
N GLU A 199 -27.80 -11.92 16.28
CA GLU A 199 -28.11 -11.58 17.66
C GLU A 199 -29.48 -10.88 17.73
N ILE A 200 -30.22 -11.08 18.81
CA ILE A 200 -31.39 -10.24 19.12
C ILE A 200 -30.99 -9.18 20.15
N VAL A 201 -31.50 -7.96 19.96
CA VAL A 201 -31.29 -6.83 20.86
C VAL A 201 -32.66 -6.35 21.33
N LYS A 202 -32.83 -6.29 22.65
CA LYS A 202 -34.03 -5.81 23.33
C LYS A 202 -33.73 -4.67 24.28
N ASP A 203 -34.62 -3.70 24.33
CA ASP A 203 -34.59 -2.60 25.31
C ASP A 203 -36.01 -2.22 25.76
N ASP A 204 -36.13 -1.21 26.63
CA ASP A 204 -37.42 -0.78 27.20
C ASP A 204 -38.47 -0.42 26.14
N SER A 205 -38.03 0.08 24.98
CA SER A 205 -38.87 0.45 23.84
C SER A 205 -38.94 -0.59 22.72
N HIS A 206 -37.96 -1.49 22.61
CA HIS A 206 -37.83 -2.48 21.54
C HIS A 206 -37.73 -3.89 22.14
N ASN A 207 -38.84 -4.46 22.61
CA ASN A 207 -38.82 -5.74 23.33
C ASN A 207 -39.90 -6.74 22.89
N VAL A 208 -40.70 -6.39 21.89
CA VAL A 208 -41.79 -7.24 21.39
C VAL A 208 -41.30 -8.12 20.24
N GLY A 209 -41.54 -9.43 20.34
CA GLY A 209 -41.19 -10.42 19.33
C GLY A 209 -39.83 -11.07 19.57
N ASP A 210 -39.78 -12.39 19.39
CA ASP A 210 -38.61 -13.24 19.46
C ASP A 210 -38.35 -13.88 18.09
N ILE A 211 -37.13 -14.36 17.86
CA ILE A 211 -36.72 -14.90 16.56
C ILE A 211 -36.50 -16.40 16.70
N ALA A 212 -37.37 -17.21 16.09
CA ALA A 212 -37.20 -18.66 15.97
C ALA A 212 -36.48 -18.98 14.65
N ILE A 213 -35.29 -19.58 14.74
CA ILE A 213 -34.42 -19.78 13.58
C ILE A 213 -34.92 -20.96 12.76
N ASN A 214 -35.18 -20.74 11.48
CA ASN A 214 -35.55 -21.79 10.54
C ASN A 214 -34.31 -22.45 9.95
N SER A 215 -33.39 -21.66 9.38
CA SER A 215 -32.08 -22.15 8.95
C SER A 215 -31.07 -21.03 8.73
N ILE A 216 -29.79 -21.39 8.72
CA ILE A 216 -28.68 -20.52 8.32
C ILE A 216 -27.98 -21.18 7.13
N GLN A 217 -28.10 -20.54 5.97
CA GLN A 217 -27.51 -21.00 4.72
C GLN A 217 -26.31 -20.14 4.36
N TYR A 218 -25.18 -20.75 4.06
CA TYR A 218 -24.00 -20.01 3.60
C TYR A 218 -23.09 -20.85 2.72
N GLU A 219 -22.37 -20.19 1.82
CA GLU A 219 -21.39 -20.84 0.96
C GLU A 219 -20.14 -20.01 0.75
N TYR A 220 -19.02 -20.71 0.59
CA TYR A 220 -17.70 -20.13 0.34
C TYR A 220 -16.80 -21.13 -0.38
N LYS A 221 -15.73 -20.64 -1.03
CA LYS A 221 -14.77 -21.52 -1.73
C LYS A 221 -14.07 -22.46 -0.76
N ALA A 222 -13.96 -23.72 -1.15
CA ALA A 222 -13.30 -24.76 -0.38
C ALA A 222 -11.76 -24.55 -0.35
N PRO A 223 -11.11 -24.90 0.77
CA PRO A 223 -9.66 -24.86 0.89
C PRO A 223 -9.04 -26.01 0.10
N VAL A 224 -7.93 -25.74 -0.57
CA VAL A 224 -7.02 -26.73 -1.15
C VAL A 224 -5.76 -26.72 -0.31
N TYR A 225 -5.63 -27.71 0.56
CA TYR A 225 -4.50 -27.80 1.50
C TYR A 225 -3.20 -28.10 0.77
N VAL A 226 -2.20 -27.25 1.01
CA VAL A 226 -0.79 -27.53 0.71
C VAL A 226 -0.18 -28.35 1.84
N MET A 227 -0.52 -28.00 3.08
CA MET A 227 -0.13 -28.72 4.30
C MET A 227 -1.36 -28.81 5.20
N ARG A 228 -1.61 -29.97 5.77
CA ARG A 228 -2.72 -30.18 6.71
C ARG A 228 -2.21 -30.82 7.98
N ASP A 229 -2.46 -30.17 9.10
CA ASP A 229 -2.11 -30.62 10.45
C ASP A 229 -0.64 -31.07 10.56
N LYS A 230 0.27 -30.33 9.92
CA LYS A 230 1.71 -30.56 10.00
C LYS A 230 2.18 -30.25 11.42
N GLU A 231 2.58 -31.29 12.15
CA GLU A 231 3.07 -31.14 13.51
C GLU A 231 4.47 -30.50 13.54
N VAL A 232 4.65 -29.48 14.38
CA VAL A 232 5.91 -28.77 14.65
C VAL A 232 6.03 -28.44 16.14
N GLU A 233 7.25 -28.40 16.67
CA GLU A 233 7.50 -28.10 18.09
C GLU A 233 7.73 -26.59 18.34
N ASP A 234 8.29 -25.91 17.34
CA ASP A 234 8.53 -24.46 17.37
C ASP A 234 7.24 -23.65 17.25
N THR A 235 7.32 -22.38 17.63
CA THR A 235 6.23 -21.40 17.44
C THR A 235 6.30 -20.68 16.08
N TRP A 236 6.93 -21.32 15.09
CA TRP A 236 7.09 -20.82 13.74
C TRP A 236 7.34 -21.97 12.75
N ILE A 237 7.09 -21.71 11.47
CA ILE A 237 7.44 -22.62 10.36
C ILE A 237 7.71 -21.80 9.09
N VAL A 238 8.59 -22.29 8.22
CA VAL A 238 8.84 -21.72 6.89
C VAL A 238 8.34 -22.71 5.83
N PRO A 239 7.08 -22.61 5.35
CA PRO A 239 6.66 -23.34 4.17
C PRO A 239 7.46 -22.90 2.94
N THR A 240 7.97 -23.87 2.17
CA THR A 240 8.73 -23.66 0.93
C THR A 240 7.98 -24.21 -0.28
N ASP A 241 8.54 -24.00 -1.47
CA ASP A 241 8.04 -24.53 -2.75
C ASP A 241 6.59 -24.11 -3.05
N LEU A 242 6.22 -22.91 -2.59
CA LEU A 242 4.93 -22.31 -2.84
C LEU A 242 4.86 -21.71 -4.25
N ASP A 243 3.65 -21.66 -4.81
CA ASP A 243 3.35 -21.00 -6.07
C ASP A 243 3.17 -19.49 -5.81
N ALA A 244 4.10 -18.68 -6.32
CA ALA A 244 4.10 -17.24 -6.13
C ALA A 244 2.89 -16.53 -6.76
N GLU A 245 2.13 -17.19 -7.65
CA GLU A 245 0.87 -16.67 -8.20
C GLU A 245 -0.30 -16.81 -7.22
N LYS A 246 -0.18 -17.64 -6.19
CA LYS A 246 -1.27 -17.98 -5.29
C LYS A 246 -1.33 -17.07 -4.08
N VAL A 247 -2.55 -16.92 -3.58
CA VAL A 247 -2.82 -16.40 -2.26
C VAL A 247 -2.91 -17.57 -1.30
N TYR A 248 -2.29 -17.41 -0.13
CA TYR A 248 -2.23 -18.45 0.89
C TYR A 248 -2.94 -18.02 2.16
N TYR A 249 -3.41 -19.02 2.88
CA TYR A 249 -4.10 -18.87 4.16
C TYR A 249 -3.56 -19.93 5.11
N TYR A 250 -3.38 -19.58 6.37
CA TYR A 250 -2.97 -20.58 7.36
C TYR A 250 -3.64 -20.39 8.71
N TYR A 251 -3.76 -21.50 9.44
CA TYR A 251 -4.17 -21.54 10.84
C TYR A 251 -3.33 -22.57 11.60
N VAL A 252 -3.34 -22.47 12.93
CA VAL A 252 -2.58 -23.35 13.83
C VAL A 252 -3.48 -23.85 14.95
N LYS A 253 -3.30 -25.12 15.34
CA LYS A 253 -3.86 -25.68 16.58
C LYS A 253 -2.73 -26.03 17.53
N ALA A 254 -2.93 -25.82 18.82
CA ALA A 254 -2.03 -26.27 19.86
C ALA A 254 -2.35 -27.73 20.25
N LYS A 255 -1.32 -28.52 20.58
CA LYS A 255 -1.46 -29.91 21.02
C LYS A 255 -0.69 -30.14 22.32
N LYS A 256 -1.35 -30.77 23.29
CA LYS A 256 -0.76 -31.12 24.59
C LYS A 256 -1.15 -32.55 24.96
N GLY A 257 -0.20 -33.46 24.98
CA GLY A 257 -0.46 -34.89 25.03
C GLY A 257 -1.40 -35.33 23.90
N SER A 258 -2.59 -35.82 24.26
CA SER A 258 -3.64 -36.21 23.32
C SER A 258 -4.69 -35.12 23.02
N GLU A 259 -4.61 -33.98 23.70
CA GLU A 259 -5.57 -32.89 23.53
C GLU A 259 -5.11 -31.93 22.42
N VAL A 260 -6.08 -31.45 21.63
CA VAL A 260 -5.88 -30.48 20.56
C VAL A 260 -6.84 -29.33 20.78
N SER A 261 -6.33 -28.10 20.71
CA SER A 261 -7.14 -26.89 20.82
C SER A 261 -8.08 -26.70 19.63
N ASP A 262 -9.01 -25.76 19.75
CA ASP A 262 -9.61 -25.13 18.58
C ASP A 262 -8.52 -24.51 17.68
N MET A 263 -8.86 -24.25 16.42
CA MET A 263 -7.93 -23.52 15.55
C MET A 263 -7.86 -22.05 15.97
N SER A 264 -6.69 -21.45 15.75
CA SER A 264 -6.52 -20.01 15.75
C SER A 264 -7.43 -19.32 14.73
N ALA A 265 -7.43 -17.99 14.75
CA ALA A 265 -7.83 -17.22 13.58
C ALA A 265 -7.05 -17.63 12.32
N ILE A 266 -7.56 -17.29 11.14
CA ILE A 266 -6.93 -17.61 9.85
C ILE A 266 -6.17 -16.39 9.34
N MET A 267 -4.88 -16.57 9.09
CA MET A 267 -4.02 -15.53 8.52
C MET A 267 -4.11 -15.51 7.00
N TYR A 268 -4.28 -14.32 6.43
CA TYR A 268 -4.28 -14.04 5.00
C TYR A 268 -2.86 -13.66 4.54
N VAL A 269 -2.30 -14.39 3.57
CA VAL A 269 -0.94 -14.19 3.07
C VAL A 269 -0.98 -13.85 1.57
N ASP A 270 -0.98 -12.55 1.28
CA ASP A 270 -1.03 -12.01 -0.07
C ASP A 270 0.04 -10.94 -0.33
N GLY A 271 1.29 -11.30 -0.06
CA GLY A 271 2.41 -10.42 -0.35
C GLY A 271 2.51 -10.10 -1.85
N PHE A 272 2.86 -8.85 -2.16
CA PHE A 272 3.15 -8.37 -3.50
C PHE A 272 4.60 -7.90 -3.56
N LEU A 273 5.46 -8.68 -4.22
CA LEU A 273 6.90 -8.42 -4.28
C LEU A 273 7.20 -7.17 -5.09
N SER A 274 8.38 -6.58 -4.87
CA SER A 274 8.89 -5.49 -5.71
C SER A 274 9.37 -6.04 -7.06
N VAL A 275 9.28 -5.22 -8.10
CA VAL A 275 9.80 -5.58 -9.43
C VAL A 275 11.32 -5.65 -9.39
N ASN A 276 11.89 -6.76 -9.87
CA ASN A 276 13.32 -6.86 -10.11
C ASN A 276 13.64 -6.37 -11.52
N THR A 277 14.33 -5.23 -11.63
CA THR A 277 14.73 -4.65 -12.92
C THR A 277 16.03 -5.26 -13.44
N LEU A 278 16.14 -5.34 -14.75
CA LEU A 278 17.32 -5.84 -15.46
C LEU A 278 18.04 -4.67 -16.16
N PRO A 279 19.31 -4.82 -16.56
CA PRO A 279 19.99 -3.79 -17.34
C PRO A 279 19.21 -3.39 -18.60
N ALA A 280 19.27 -2.11 -18.97
CA ALA A 280 18.76 -1.64 -20.25
C ALA A 280 19.48 -2.36 -21.40
N SER A 281 18.76 -2.65 -22.48
CA SER A 281 19.29 -3.30 -23.68
C SER A 281 18.97 -2.47 -24.93
N ASN A 282 19.51 -2.87 -26.09
CA ASN A 282 19.29 -2.18 -27.37
C ASN A 282 19.53 -0.65 -27.32
N ILE A 283 20.53 -0.24 -26.55
CA ILE A 283 20.90 1.16 -26.37
C ILE A 283 21.47 1.69 -27.69
N LYS A 284 20.86 2.74 -28.23
CA LYS A 284 21.24 3.49 -29.44
C LYS A 284 21.27 4.98 -29.12
N SER A 285 21.66 5.84 -30.06
CA SER A 285 21.73 7.29 -29.81
C SER A 285 20.39 7.92 -29.40
N THR A 286 19.26 7.33 -29.80
CA THR A 286 17.90 7.88 -29.59
C THR A 286 16.90 6.87 -29.03
N SER A 287 17.35 5.71 -28.55
CA SER A 287 16.45 4.65 -28.05
C SER A 287 17.12 3.69 -27.10
N TYR A 288 16.36 3.12 -26.18
CA TYR A 288 16.75 1.96 -25.37
C TYR A 288 15.54 1.10 -25.03
N THR A 289 15.79 -0.16 -24.70
CA THR A 289 14.77 -1.09 -24.18
C THR A 289 14.95 -1.25 -22.68
N ALA A 290 13.92 -0.87 -21.92
CA ALA A 290 13.78 -1.19 -20.50
C ALA A 290 13.41 -2.66 -20.33
N ASN A 291 14.00 -3.34 -19.32
CA ASN A 291 13.82 -4.77 -19.07
C ASN A 291 13.59 -5.02 -17.57
N TRP A 292 12.73 -5.96 -17.23
CA TRP A 292 12.50 -6.42 -15.87
C TRP A 292 12.11 -7.89 -15.85
N GLU A 293 12.19 -8.52 -14.69
CA GLU A 293 11.70 -9.89 -14.51
C GLU A 293 10.17 -9.91 -14.36
N TYR A 294 9.59 -11.05 -14.74
CA TYR A 294 8.17 -11.30 -14.51
C TYR A 294 7.86 -11.23 -13.01
N LEU A 295 6.88 -10.39 -12.63
CA LEU A 295 6.39 -10.29 -11.26
C LEU A 295 5.09 -11.09 -11.10
N PRO A 296 5.09 -12.18 -10.30
CA PRO A 296 3.87 -12.94 -10.00
C PRO A 296 2.74 -12.05 -9.46
N LYS A 297 1.50 -12.38 -9.82
CA LYS A 297 0.26 -11.65 -9.49
C LYS A 297 0.12 -10.26 -10.12
N ALA A 298 1.11 -9.75 -10.87
CA ALA A 298 0.97 -8.47 -11.56
C ALA A 298 -0.03 -8.59 -12.73
N LEU A 299 -0.96 -7.65 -12.84
CA LEU A 299 -1.81 -7.47 -14.03
C LEU A 299 -1.13 -6.60 -15.09
N GLY A 300 -0.09 -5.85 -14.69
CA GLY A 300 0.70 -5.04 -15.58
C GLY A 300 1.75 -4.23 -14.83
N TYR A 301 2.35 -3.26 -15.52
CA TYR A 301 3.44 -2.45 -14.98
C TYR A 301 3.27 -0.98 -15.31
N TYR A 302 3.70 -0.14 -14.38
CA TYR A 302 3.99 1.26 -14.56
C TYR A 302 5.48 1.41 -14.82
N VAL A 303 5.85 1.93 -16.00
CA VAL A 303 7.25 2.19 -16.37
C VAL A 303 7.44 3.69 -16.42
N GLN A 304 8.26 4.22 -15.51
CA GLN A 304 8.53 5.64 -15.38
C GLN A 304 9.89 5.98 -16.02
N PRO A 305 9.93 6.59 -17.21
CA PRO A 305 11.16 7.08 -17.82
C PRO A 305 11.65 8.40 -17.22
N TYR A 306 12.97 8.59 -17.24
CA TYR A 306 13.68 9.77 -16.79
C TYR A 306 14.79 10.17 -17.76
N ARG A 307 15.02 11.48 -17.92
CA ARG A 307 16.24 12.08 -18.49
C ARG A 307 17.05 12.73 -17.37
N PHE A 308 18.37 12.64 -17.44
CA PHE A 308 19.29 13.26 -16.49
C PHE A 308 20.17 14.26 -17.24
N ASP A 309 20.01 15.55 -16.93
CA ASP A 309 20.81 16.63 -17.50
C ASP A 309 21.87 17.08 -16.49
N VAL A 310 23.11 17.27 -16.96
CA VAL A 310 24.17 17.87 -16.17
C VAL A 310 24.11 19.38 -16.34
N VAL A 311 24.15 20.12 -15.24
CA VAL A 311 24.22 21.58 -15.25
C VAL A 311 25.62 22.01 -15.69
N GLU A 312 25.70 22.71 -16.82
CA GLU A 312 26.99 23.13 -17.40
C GLU A 312 27.58 24.37 -16.72
N GLU A 313 26.72 25.25 -16.21
CA GLU A 313 27.09 26.52 -15.58
C GLU A 313 26.22 26.80 -14.36
N THR A 314 26.83 27.32 -13.30
CA THR A 314 26.13 27.69 -12.08
C THR A 314 25.16 28.84 -12.36
N LYS A 315 23.88 28.66 -12.04
CA LYS A 315 22.83 29.66 -12.21
C LYS A 315 21.78 29.60 -11.10
N ILE A 316 21.05 30.69 -10.92
CA ILE A 316 19.79 30.68 -10.15
C ILE A 316 18.67 30.42 -11.17
N ASP A 317 17.94 29.33 -10.99
CA ASP A 317 16.83 28.94 -11.84
C ASP A 317 15.51 29.29 -11.15
N LYS A 318 14.66 30.09 -11.80
CA LYS A 318 13.30 30.34 -11.34
C LYS A 318 12.43 29.16 -11.78
N ARG A 319 12.01 28.33 -10.82
CA ARG A 319 11.17 27.14 -11.04
C ARG A 319 9.69 27.47 -11.08
N LEU A 320 9.31 28.56 -10.43
CA LEU A 320 8.00 29.19 -10.51
C LEU A 320 8.20 30.70 -10.44
N ASP A 321 7.49 31.44 -11.29
CA ASP A 321 7.42 32.91 -11.27
C ASP A 321 6.02 33.28 -11.76
N ASP A 322 5.09 33.44 -10.83
CA ASP A 322 3.70 33.75 -11.11
C ASP A 322 3.32 35.10 -10.50
N GLN A 323 2.84 36.00 -11.35
CA GLN A 323 2.38 37.33 -10.99
C GLN A 323 0.85 37.43 -11.12
N PHE A 324 0.19 36.29 -11.43
CA PHE A 324 -1.23 36.15 -11.68
C PHE A 324 -1.79 37.20 -12.65
N SER A 325 -1.00 37.59 -13.65
CA SER A 325 -1.28 38.75 -14.50
C SER A 325 -2.56 38.60 -15.34
N LYS A 326 -3.02 37.36 -15.55
CA LYS A 326 -4.26 37.03 -16.27
C LYS A 326 -5.53 37.30 -15.45
N THR A 327 -5.43 37.47 -14.14
CA THR A 327 -6.57 37.89 -13.30
C THR A 327 -6.80 39.40 -13.44
N THR A 328 -7.82 39.81 -14.18
CA THR A 328 -8.04 41.25 -14.50
C THR A 328 -9.22 41.89 -13.79
N GLU A 329 -10.02 41.09 -13.06
CA GLU A 329 -11.28 41.48 -12.44
C GLU A 329 -11.32 41.14 -10.95
N GLY A 330 -12.27 41.73 -10.21
CA GLY A 330 -12.42 41.55 -8.77
C GLY A 330 -11.47 42.40 -7.93
N THR A 331 -11.72 42.46 -6.62
CA THR A 331 -10.89 43.19 -5.65
C THR A 331 -10.73 42.37 -4.37
N TRP A 332 -9.78 42.69 -3.50
CA TRP A 332 -9.68 42.05 -2.18
C TRP A 332 -11.01 42.05 -1.39
N MET A 333 -11.75 43.16 -1.45
CA MET A 333 -13.04 43.32 -0.75
C MET A 333 -14.17 42.54 -1.42
N LEU A 334 -14.16 42.46 -2.75
CA LEU A 334 -15.15 41.76 -3.57
C LEU A 334 -14.42 40.86 -4.58
N PRO A 335 -13.87 39.72 -4.13
CA PRO A 335 -13.21 38.77 -5.01
C PRO A 335 -14.27 37.98 -5.78
N ILE A 336 -13.86 37.38 -6.90
CA ILE A 336 -14.71 36.55 -7.75
C ILE A 336 -14.37 35.10 -7.47
N SER A 337 -15.37 34.29 -7.16
CA SER A 337 -15.20 32.84 -7.06
C SER A 337 -15.09 32.23 -8.45
N ILE A 338 -14.08 31.36 -8.65
CA ILE A 338 -13.79 30.72 -9.94
C ILE A 338 -13.76 29.20 -9.79
N ASN A 339 -14.10 28.51 -10.88
CA ASN A 339 -14.01 27.06 -10.94
C ASN A 339 -12.54 26.60 -10.90
N SER A 340 -12.23 25.65 -10.03
CA SER A 340 -10.88 25.10 -9.84
C SER A 340 -10.49 24.02 -10.86
N GLU A 341 -11.36 23.68 -11.81
CA GLU A 341 -11.08 22.67 -12.85
C GLU A 341 -10.04 23.12 -13.89
N ASP A 342 -9.84 24.42 -14.08
CA ASP A 342 -8.90 24.96 -15.07
C ASP A 342 -8.36 26.34 -14.65
N LEU A 343 -7.38 26.34 -13.74
CA LEU A 343 -6.76 27.56 -13.22
C LEU A 343 -5.72 28.17 -14.18
N ASP A 344 -5.30 27.46 -15.22
CA ASP A 344 -4.28 27.91 -16.19
C ASP A 344 -4.74 29.14 -17.00
N LYS A 345 -6.06 29.37 -17.04
CA LYS A 345 -6.67 30.59 -17.61
C LYS A 345 -6.35 31.85 -16.80
N TYR A 346 -6.03 31.70 -15.52
CA TYR A 346 -5.88 32.81 -14.57
C TYR A 346 -4.45 32.98 -14.05
N THR A 347 -3.56 32.03 -14.31
CA THR A 347 -2.20 31.95 -13.76
C THR A 347 -1.16 32.11 -14.85
N ASP A 348 -0.02 32.72 -14.57
CA ASP A 348 1.04 32.91 -15.58
C ASP A 348 1.78 31.59 -15.86
N CYS A 349 1.97 30.77 -14.83
CA CYS A 349 2.49 29.41 -14.93
C CYS A 349 1.34 28.40 -14.91
N THR A 350 1.41 27.35 -15.73
CA THR A 350 0.38 26.29 -15.78
C THR A 350 0.57 25.25 -14.68
N GLY A 351 -0.51 24.61 -14.24
CA GLY A 351 -0.50 23.47 -13.32
C GLY A 351 -0.95 23.79 -11.89
N TRP A 352 -1.48 24.99 -11.64
CA TRP A 352 -2.07 25.33 -10.35
C TRP A 352 -3.34 24.52 -10.10
N SER A 353 -3.59 24.16 -8.84
CA SER A 353 -4.85 23.55 -8.41
C SER A 353 -5.30 24.14 -7.08
N GLY A 354 -6.56 23.94 -6.68
CA GLY A 354 -7.05 24.50 -5.43
C GLY A 354 -8.49 24.12 -5.13
N ARG A 355 -8.98 24.60 -3.99
CA ARG A 355 -10.36 24.42 -3.54
C ARG A 355 -10.91 25.71 -2.97
N ASN A 356 -12.17 26.04 -3.32
CA ASN A 356 -12.83 27.30 -3.01
C ASN A 356 -12.05 28.52 -3.52
N VAL A 357 -11.57 28.43 -4.77
CA VAL A 357 -10.63 29.39 -5.35
C VAL A 357 -11.30 30.73 -5.61
N LEU A 358 -10.58 31.80 -5.27
CA LEU A 358 -10.96 33.19 -5.48
C LEU A 358 -9.93 33.89 -6.37
N MET A 359 -10.38 34.83 -7.18
CA MET A 359 -9.52 35.78 -7.88
C MET A 359 -9.88 37.23 -7.56
N ALA A 360 -8.87 38.08 -7.60
CA ALA A 360 -8.99 39.54 -7.72
C ALA A 360 -7.99 40.02 -8.76
N LYS A 361 -8.04 41.29 -9.15
CA LYS A 361 -7.09 41.81 -10.14
C LYS A 361 -5.64 41.63 -9.68
N GLY A 362 -4.88 40.83 -10.42
CA GLY A 362 -3.49 40.47 -10.14
C GLY A 362 -3.30 39.51 -8.96
N MET A 363 -4.35 38.79 -8.53
CA MET A 363 -4.27 37.91 -7.36
C MET A 363 -5.16 36.66 -7.48
N ILE A 364 -4.71 35.56 -6.91
CA ILE A 364 -5.50 34.32 -6.75
C ILE A 364 -5.30 33.72 -5.35
N GLY A 365 -6.31 33.09 -4.78
CA GLY A 365 -6.20 32.44 -3.49
C GLY A 365 -7.42 31.60 -3.19
N ALA A 366 -7.79 31.48 -1.92
CA ALA A 366 -8.93 30.67 -1.52
C ALA A 366 -9.84 31.40 -0.51
N ASP A 367 -11.12 31.06 -0.53
CA ASP A 367 -12.12 31.57 0.41
C ASP A 367 -12.00 30.89 1.78
N ALA A 368 -12.74 31.37 2.77
CA ALA A 368 -12.78 30.76 4.09
C ALA A 368 -13.24 29.28 4.05
N GLY A 369 -12.56 28.44 4.82
CA GLY A 369 -12.86 27.01 4.98
C GLY A 369 -13.52 26.69 6.33
N ARG A 370 -13.84 25.41 6.54
CA ARG A 370 -14.37 24.86 7.80
C ARG A 370 -13.82 23.46 8.05
N PHE A 371 -12.93 23.32 9.02
CA PHE A 371 -12.45 22.01 9.47
C PHE A 371 -13.57 21.20 10.15
N PRO A 372 -13.69 19.87 9.94
CA PRO A 372 -12.96 19.03 8.97
C PRO A 372 -13.65 18.92 7.60
N MET A 373 -14.79 19.59 7.41
CA MET A 373 -15.71 19.32 6.29
C MET A 373 -15.32 19.98 4.97
N ASN A 374 -14.64 21.12 5.00
CA ASN A 374 -14.31 21.90 3.81
C ASN A 374 -12.99 22.66 4.00
N MET A 375 -11.88 22.06 3.59
CA MET A 375 -10.59 22.75 3.55
C MET A 375 -10.52 23.67 2.32
N SER A 376 -9.93 24.85 2.47
CA SER A 376 -9.66 25.80 1.38
C SER A 376 -8.16 25.95 1.23
N TYR A 377 -7.66 25.81 0.02
CA TYR A 377 -6.22 25.85 -0.27
C TYR A 377 -5.98 26.21 -1.73
N LEU A 378 -4.74 26.64 -1.99
CA LEU A 378 -4.18 26.75 -3.34
C LEU A 378 -2.88 25.95 -3.38
N HIS A 379 -2.66 25.18 -4.43
CA HIS A 379 -1.45 24.41 -4.65
C HIS A 379 -0.71 24.93 -5.89
N SER A 380 0.60 25.09 -5.77
CA SER A 380 1.48 25.40 -6.90
C SER A 380 1.45 24.28 -7.96
N PRO A 381 1.97 24.55 -9.17
CA PRO A 381 2.42 23.48 -10.06
C PRO A 381 3.46 22.57 -9.37
N ILE A 382 3.56 21.33 -9.85
CA ILE A 382 4.61 20.41 -9.44
C ILE A 382 5.95 20.89 -10.00
N MET A 383 6.96 21.01 -9.15
CA MET A 383 8.31 21.48 -9.49
C MET A 383 9.35 20.42 -9.14
N ASN A 384 10.38 20.25 -9.96
CA ASN A 384 11.58 19.53 -9.54
C ASN A 384 12.53 20.47 -8.79
N LEU A 385 12.58 20.29 -7.46
CA LEU A 385 13.43 20.98 -6.51
C LEU A 385 14.44 20.05 -5.83
N SER A 386 14.74 18.88 -6.42
CA SER A 386 15.67 17.89 -5.86
C SER A 386 17.15 18.30 -5.89
N ALA A 387 17.53 19.30 -6.69
CA ALA A 387 18.91 19.77 -6.76
C ALA A 387 19.35 20.47 -5.46
N ASN A 388 20.66 20.69 -5.30
CA ASN A 388 21.23 21.37 -4.12
C ASN A 388 20.75 20.80 -2.76
N GLY A 389 20.55 19.47 -2.70
CA GLY A 389 20.06 18.79 -1.50
C GLY A 389 18.65 19.20 -1.08
N GLY A 390 17.79 19.54 -2.03
CA GLY A 390 16.40 19.93 -1.78
C GLY A 390 16.23 21.39 -1.35
N LYS A 391 17.28 22.23 -1.45
CA LYS A 391 17.21 23.63 -1.04
C LYS A 391 16.63 24.52 -2.13
N TYR A 392 15.66 25.34 -1.76
CA TYR A 392 15.03 26.32 -2.63
C TYR A 392 14.55 27.52 -1.83
N LYS A 393 14.40 28.66 -2.50
CA LYS A 393 13.89 29.89 -1.93
C LYS A 393 12.50 30.20 -2.45
N ILE A 394 11.63 30.64 -1.57
CA ILE A 394 10.32 31.18 -1.90
C ILE A 394 10.36 32.68 -1.60
N HIS A 395 9.96 33.48 -2.57
CA HIS A 395 9.53 34.86 -2.36
C HIS A 395 8.03 34.92 -2.57
N LEU A 396 7.29 35.39 -1.56
CA LEU A 396 5.84 35.43 -1.56
C LEU A 396 5.37 36.83 -1.21
N LYS A 397 4.45 37.34 -2.01
CA LYS A 397 3.54 38.39 -1.57
C LYS A 397 2.14 37.82 -1.44
N ALA A 398 1.40 38.29 -0.44
CA ALA A 398 0.00 37.93 -0.30
C ALA A 398 -0.79 39.02 0.43
N LYS A 399 -2.13 38.92 0.34
CA LYS A 399 -3.09 39.75 1.07
C LYS A 399 -4.07 38.90 1.90
N GLY A 400 -4.28 39.35 3.13
CA GLY A 400 -5.08 38.70 4.17
C GLY A 400 -5.70 39.72 5.12
N ASN A 401 -6.22 39.27 6.26
CA ASN A 401 -6.55 40.21 7.34
C ASN A 401 -5.33 40.41 8.24
N ALA A 402 -5.16 41.62 8.76
CA ALA A 402 -4.05 41.95 9.65
C ALA A 402 -4.00 41.01 10.87
N GLY A 403 -2.81 40.46 11.14
CA GLY A 403 -2.56 39.54 12.25
C GLY A 403 -2.97 38.08 12.02
N ASP A 404 -3.62 37.76 10.91
CA ASP A 404 -3.79 36.37 10.46
C ASP A 404 -2.47 35.83 9.89
N ALA A 405 -2.42 34.53 9.56
CA ALA A 405 -1.20 33.91 9.08
C ALA A 405 -1.45 32.88 7.98
N LEU A 406 -0.57 32.86 6.98
CA LEU A 406 -0.57 31.92 5.87
C LEU A 406 0.51 30.86 6.10
N ASN A 407 0.12 29.59 6.04
CA ASN A 407 1.03 28.46 6.06
C ASN A 407 1.39 28.08 4.63
N VAL A 408 2.69 27.86 4.40
CA VAL A 408 3.25 27.36 3.15
C VAL A 408 4.06 26.10 3.45
N TYR A 409 3.77 25.00 2.75
CA TYR A 409 4.43 23.72 3.00
C TYR A 409 4.45 22.80 1.77
N HIS A 410 5.41 21.89 1.72
CA HIS A 410 5.48 20.84 0.70
C HIS A 410 4.43 19.75 1.00
N VAL A 411 3.47 19.57 0.09
CA VAL A 411 2.39 18.58 0.20
C VAL A 411 2.94 17.16 0.33
N GLY A 412 2.51 16.45 1.37
CA GLY A 412 2.91 15.06 1.62
C GLY A 412 4.26 14.90 2.33
N TYR A 413 5.02 15.97 2.52
CA TYR A 413 6.30 15.94 3.23
C TYR A 413 6.10 16.12 4.75
N MET A 414 6.64 15.17 5.53
CA MET A 414 6.50 15.14 6.99
C MET A 414 7.87 14.90 7.65
N VAL A 415 8.17 15.66 8.71
CA VAL A 415 9.31 15.46 9.60
C VAL A 415 8.78 15.06 10.97
N ASP A 416 9.18 13.89 11.47
CA ASP A 416 8.72 13.34 12.76
C ASP A 416 7.18 13.32 12.91
N GLY A 417 6.47 13.03 11.81
CA GLY A 417 5.01 12.98 11.77
C GLY A 417 4.32 14.35 11.75
N LYS A 418 5.05 15.44 11.48
CA LYS A 418 4.52 16.80 11.39
C LYS A 418 4.88 17.44 10.05
N LEU A 419 3.99 18.30 9.54
CA LEU A 419 4.26 19.07 8.34
C LEU A 419 5.42 20.03 8.58
N ASN A 420 6.38 20.06 7.64
CA ASN A 420 7.41 21.09 7.61
C ASN A 420 6.81 22.34 6.96
N MET A 421 6.35 23.29 7.78
CA MET A 421 5.64 24.49 7.31
C MET A 421 6.36 25.77 7.69
N HIS A 422 6.36 26.72 6.76
CA HIS A 422 6.66 28.11 7.03
C HIS A 422 5.35 28.87 7.28
N THR A 423 5.29 29.67 8.34
CA THR A 423 4.10 30.48 8.67
C THR A 423 4.44 31.96 8.54
N ALA A 424 3.95 32.59 7.48
CA ALA A 424 4.08 34.02 7.24
C ALA A 424 2.87 34.76 7.84
N THR A 425 3.11 35.85 8.56
CA THR A 425 2.05 36.62 9.24
C THR A 425 1.70 37.88 8.45
N PHE A 426 0.41 38.14 8.23
CA PHE A 426 -0.04 39.37 7.58
C PHE A 426 0.21 40.58 8.48
N ASP A 427 0.86 41.60 7.94
CA ASP A 427 1.19 42.86 8.63
C ASP A 427 -0.06 43.69 8.99
N GLN A 428 0.15 44.91 9.53
CA GLN A 428 -0.96 45.79 9.94
C GLN A 428 -1.87 46.22 8.78
N ASP A 429 -1.37 46.19 7.54
CA ASP A 429 -2.09 46.51 6.31
C ASP A 429 -2.66 45.24 5.62
N GLY A 430 -2.49 44.08 6.27
CA GLY A 430 -2.94 42.79 5.80
C GLY A 430 -2.08 42.23 4.67
N ASN A 431 -0.80 42.58 4.57
CA ASN A 431 0.09 42.10 3.50
C ASN A 431 1.18 41.16 4.04
N ILE A 432 1.66 40.27 3.17
CA ILE A 432 2.91 39.53 3.29
C ILE A 432 3.80 39.99 2.13
N ASP A 433 5.09 40.19 2.41
CA ASP A 433 6.17 40.35 1.44
C ASP A 433 7.43 39.75 2.09
N GLU A 434 7.62 38.45 1.90
CA GLU A 434 8.63 37.66 2.62
C GLU A 434 9.41 36.76 1.66
N GLU A 435 10.72 36.63 1.92
CA GLU A 435 11.58 35.61 1.30
C GLU A 435 12.13 34.68 2.37
N TRP A 436 12.01 33.37 2.15
CA TRP A 436 12.62 32.36 3.01
C TRP A 436 13.19 31.17 2.21
N GLU A 437 14.00 30.35 2.86
CA GLU A 437 14.56 29.12 2.30
C GLU A 437 13.88 27.90 2.93
N MET A 438 13.59 26.90 2.10
CA MET A 438 13.15 25.57 2.51
C MET A 438 14.16 24.54 1.99
N ASN A 439 14.21 23.37 2.62
CA ASN A 439 15.20 22.33 2.38
C ASN A 439 14.59 20.93 2.23
N ASP A 440 13.31 20.88 1.86
CA ASP A 440 12.49 19.68 1.69
C ASP A 440 12.10 19.42 0.23
N GLY A 441 12.81 20.02 -0.72
CA GLY A 441 12.57 19.87 -2.15
C GLY A 441 12.97 18.48 -2.66
N ASP A 442 12.16 17.95 -3.57
CA ASP A 442 12.35 16.67 -4.26
C ASP A 442 11.97 16.79 -5.74
N SER A 443 11.84 15.66 -6.45
CA SER A 443 11.53 15.67 -7.89
C SER A 443 10.10 16.09 -8.22
N GLU A 444 9.19 16.12 -7.24
CA GLU A 444 7.74 16.33 -7.43
C GLU A 444 7.15 17.31 -6.41
N THR A 445 7.93 18.31 -6.00
CA THR A 445 7.53 19.25 -4.95
C THR A 445 6.36 20.11 -5.39
N MET A 446 5.27 20.02 -4.63
CA MET A 446 4.08 20.87 -4.74
C MET A 446 3.89 21.63 -3.43
N LEU A 447 3.81 22.96 -3.51
CA LEU A 447 3.59 23.80 -2.34
C LEU A 447 2.09 24.03 -2.12
N SER A 448 1.62 23.84 -0.89
CA SER A 448 0.29 24.26 -0.46
C SER A 448 0.34 25.60 0.25
N PHE A 449 -0.65 26.46 -0.04
CA PHE A 449 -0.90 27.74 0.61
C PHE A 449 -2.26 27.68 1.32
N GLU A 450 -2.25 27.84 2.64
CA GLU A 450 -3.44 27.73 3.49
C GLU A 450 -3.42 28.75 4.63
N ASP A 451 -4.51 29.49 4.82
CA ASP A 451 -4.63 30.32 6.02
C ASP A 451 -4.74 29.44 7.27
N LYS A 452 -3.97 29.75 8.30
CA LYS A 452 -3.86 28.98 9.55
C LYS A 452 -5.19 28.79 10.27
N MET A 453 -6.12 29.73 10.12
CA MET A 453 -7.45 29.70 10.73
C MET A 453 -8.56 29.46 9.69
N LEU A 454 -8.19 29.01 8.47
CA LEU A 454 -9.07 28.78 7.34
C LEU A 454 -9.85 30.04 6.93
N LYS A 455 -9.22 31.21 6.98
CA LYS A 455 -9.80 32.44 6.48
C LYS A 455 -9.39 32.69 5.02
N LYS A 456 -10.07 33.65 4.39
CA LYS A 456 -9.77 34.09 3.03
C LYS A 456 -8.35 34.67 2.95
N PHE A 457 -7.62 34.30 1.91
CA PHE A 457 -6.35 34.92 1.51
C PHE A 457 -6.28 35.05 -0.02
N LEU A 458 -5.44 35.94 -0.53
CA LEU A 458 -5.08 36.06 -1.94
C LEU A 458 -3.56 36.20 -2.08
N ILE A 459 -2.98 35.56 -3.08
CA ILE A 459 -1.57 35.66 -3.46
C ILE A 459 -1.46 36.55 -4.69
N ASP A 460 -0.61 37.56 -4.63
CA ASP A 460 -0.30 38.47 -5.74
C ASP A 460 0.97 38.09 -6.48
N GLU A 461 1.97 37.58 -5.77
CA GLU A 461 3.22 37.15 -6.39
C GLU A 461 3.77 35.92 -5.66
N VAL A 462 4.20 34.91 -6.43
CA VAL A 462 5.08 33.87 -5.92
C VAL A 462 6.24 33.62 -6.89
N THR A 463 7.46 33.64 -6.35
CA THR A 463 8.64 33.15 -7.05
C THR A 463 9.27 32.03 -6.24
N VAL A 464 9.48 30.88 -6.89
CA VAL A 464 10.28 29.78 -6.33
C VAL A 464 11.56 29.69 -7.14
N SER A 465 12.70 29.81 -6.47
CA SER A 465 14.02 29.74 -7.13
C SER A 465 14.93 28.72 -6.47
N GLN A 466 15.79 28.12 -7.28
CA GLN A 466 16.76 27.13 -6.82
C GLN A 466 18.13 27.43 -7.45
N GLY A 467 19.17 27.39 -6.61
CA GLY A 467 20.55 27.40 -7.11
C GLY A 467 20.86 26.08 -7.79
N LEU A 468 21.30 26.15 -9.04
CA LEU A 468 21.83 25.02 -9.79
C LEU A 468 23.33 25.24 -9.97
N TYR A 469 24.16 24.36 -9.46
CA TYR A 469 25.60 24.45 -9.55
C TYR A 469 26.12 23.62 -10.71
N LYS A 470 27.22 24.06 -11.32
CA LYS A 470 27.89 23.26 -12.35
C LYS A 470 28.17 21.84 -11.83
N GLY A 471 27.74 20.84 -12.58
CA GLY A 471 27.84 19.42 -12.24
C GLY A 471 26.62 18.83 -11.54
N ASP A 472 25.66 19.66 -11.10
CA ASP A 472 24.39 19.16 -10.56
C ASP A 472 23.63 18.36 -11.63
N ILE A 473 22.88 17.35 -11.18
CA ILE A 473 22.04 16.52 -12.05
C ILE A 473 20.58 16.97 -11.91
N ILE A 474 20.00 17.46 -13.00
CA ILE A 474 18.56 17.70 -13.11
C ILE A 474 17.90 16.43 -13.62
N THR A 475 16.89 15.95 -12.90
CA THR A 475 16.07 14.81 -13.34
C THR A 475 14.81 15.33 -14.04
N VAL A 476 14.58 14.93 -15.28
CA VAL A 476 13.35 15.24 -16.00
C VAL A 476 12.52 13.98 -16.09
N LYS A 477 11.33 14.02 -15.50
CA LYS A 477 10.34 12.95 -15.52
C LYS A 477 9.53 13.05 -16.81
N TYR A 478 9.38 11.94 -17.53
CA TYR A 478 8.55 11.85 -18.73
C TYR A 478 7.20 11.19 -18.41
N ASP A 479 6.29 11.14 -19.39
CA ASP A 479 4.98 10.52 -19.19
C ASP A 479 5.10 9.07 -18.74
N LEU A 480 4.30 8.73 -17.71
CA LEU A 480 4.23 7.39 -17.17
C LEU A 480 3.60 6.43 -18.18
N VAL A 481 4.26 5.31 -18.44
CA VAL A 481 3.73 4.26 -19.31
C VAL A 481 2.99 3.22 -18.47
N LYS A 482 1.69 3.05 -18.69
CA LYS A 482 0.89 1.95 -18.11
C LYS A 482 0.76 0.79 -19.08
N LEU A 483 1.28 -0.36 -18.69
CA LEU A 483 1.14 -1.64 -19.40
C LEU A 483 0.07 -2.47 -18.68
N THR A 484 -0.79 -3.16 -19.45
CA THR A 484 -1.94 -3.93 -18.92
C THR A 484 -1.85 -5.43 -19.19
N ASP A 485 -0.67 -5.91 -19.58
CA ASP A 485 -0.36 -7.32 -19.67
C ASP A 485 0.76 -7.64 -18.68
N GLY A 486 0.44 -8.39 -17.62
CA GLY A 486 1.38 -8.82 -16.59
C GLY A 486 2.53 -9.68 -17.12
N LYS A 487 2.41 -10.25 -18.33
CA LYS A 487 3.47 -11.01 -18.99
C LYS A 487 4.46 -10.11 -19.77
N THR A 488 4.13 -8.85 -19.99
CA THR A 488 5.04 -7.90 -20.65
C THR A 488 6.18 -7.50 -19.70
N THR A 489 7.41 -7.86 -20.06
CA THR A 489 8.63 -7.71 -19.24
C THR A 489 9.67 -6.75 -19.83
N SER A 490 9.28 -6.01 -20.88
CA SER A 490 10.14 -5.00 -21.49
C SER A 490 9.32 -3.90 -22.14
N TYR A 491 9.95 -2.73 -22.32
CA TYR A 491 9.36 -1.61 -23.05
C TYR A 491 10.43 -0.84 -23.83
N ASN A 492 10.17 -0.51 -25.08
CA ASN A 492 11.12 0.21 -25.93
C ASN A 492 10.80 1.71 -25.94
N PHE A 493 11.73 2.52 -25.43
CA PHE A 493 11.71 3.97 -25.56
C PHE A 493 12.46 4.38 -26.83
N SER A 494 11.86 5.24 -27.64
CA SER A 494 12.43 5.74 -28.90
C SER A 494 12.13 7.22 -29.08
N GLY A 495 12.82 7.87 -30.03
CA GLY A 495 12.67 9.31 -30.26
C GLY A 495 13.30 10.18 -29.17
N LEU A 496 14.28 9.63 -28.44
CA LEU A 496 14.99 10.32 -27.37
C LEU A 496 16.06 11.26 -27.93
N GLU A 497 16.44 12.26 -27.15
CA GLU A 497 17.50 13.20 -27.50
C GLU A 497 18.87 12.52 -27.46
N GLU A 498 19.70 12.76 -28.47
CA GLU A 498 21.06 12.24 -28.52
C GLU A 498 21.96 12.86 -27.45
N ASN A 499 22.97 12.10 -27.00
CA ASN A 499 23.97 12.55 -26.02
C ASN A 499 23.39 12.97 -24.65
N LYS A 500 22.22 12.44 -24.30
CA LYS A 500 21.61 12.59 -22.98
C LYS A 500 21.67 11.30 -22.18
N LYS A 501 21.62 11.41 -20.86
CA LYS A 501 21.54 10.26 -19.95
C LYS A 501 20.08 9.96 -19.65
N TYR A 502 19.70 8.69 -19.71
CA TYR A 502 18.35 8.26 -19.41
C TYR A 502 18.33 7.19 -18.33
N GLY A 503 17.15 6.92 -17.81
CA GLY A 503 16.90 5.80 -16.94
C GLY A 503 15.42 5.55 -16.74
N TYR A 504 15.08 4.49 -16.02
CA TYR A 504 13.70 4.12 -15.79
C TYR A 504 13.52 3.41 -14.45
N GLN A 505 12.31 3.53 -13.91
CA GLN A 505 11.82 2.68 -12.82
C GLN A 505 10.61 1.88 -13.28
N VAL A 506 10.37 0.75 -12.61
CA VAL A 506 9.24 -0.12 -12.88
C VAL A 506 8.50 -0.40 -11.58
N THR A 507 7.18 -0.33 -11.63
CA THR A 507 6.29 -0.72 -10.53
C THR A 507 5.23 -1.65 -11.08
N GLY A 508 5.00 -2.81 -10.46
CA GLY A 508 3.91 -3.70 -10.82
C GLY A 508 2.59 -3.22 -10.25
N TRP A 509 1.49 -3.47 -10.93
CA TRP A 509 0.15 -3.17 -10.41
C TRP A 509 -0.78 -4.38 -10.56
N ARG A 510 -1.75 -4.49 -9.63
CA ARG A 510 -2.83 -5.48 -9.66
C ARG A 510 -4.07 -4.93 -8.94
N HIS A 511 -5.17 -5.67 -8.97
CA HIS A 511 -6.33 -5.38 -8.12
C HIS A 511 -6.27 -6.19 -6.82
N ASN A 512 -6.70 -5.59 -5.72
CA ASN A 512 -6.99 -6.29 -4.49
C ASN A 512 -8.39 -6.96 -4.55
N ASP A 513 -8.77 -7.67 -3.49
CA ASP A 513 -10.04 -8.41 -3.41
C ASP A 513 -11.31 -7.52 -3.50
N VAL A 514 -11.18 -6.20 -3.37
CA VAL A 514 -12.29 -5.23 -3.50
C VAL A 514 -12.20 -4.40 -4.79
N GLY A 515 -11.33 -4.79 -5.73
CA GLY A 515 -11.16 -4.14 -7.03
C GLY A 515 -10.29 -2.88 -7.02
N GLY A 516 -9.80 -2.46 -5.85
CA GLY A 516 -8.87 -1.34 -5.74
C GLY A 516 -7.51 -1.68 -6.34
N GLU A 517 -6.90 -0.74 -7.06
CA GLU A 517 -5.55 -0.92 -7.57
C GLU A 517 -4.54 -0.86 -6.41
N VAL A 518 -3.62 -1.83 -6.40
CA VAL A 518 -2.49 -1.90 -5.47
C VAL A 518 -1.21 -2.03 -6.30
N ILE A 519 -0.19 -1.30 -5.87
CA ILE A 519 1.12 -1.25 -6.52
C ILE A 519 2.16 -2.02 -5.71
N SER A 520 3.16 -2.56 -6.38
CA SER A 520 4.34 -3.13 -5.74
C SER A 520 5.25 -2.04 -5.17
N GLY A 521 6.31 -2.44 -4.47
CA GLY A 521 7.46 -1.54 -4.30
C GLY A 521 8.03 -1.15 -5.68
N THR A 522 8.42 0.12 -5.82
CA THR A 522 9.06 0.66 -7.03
C THR A 522 10.51 0.21 -7.10
N SER A 523 10.96 -0.19 -8.29
CA SER A 523 12.36 -0.59 -8.50
C SER A 523 13.33 0.58 -8.29
N PRO A 524 14.62 0.32 -8.02
CA PRO A 524 15.66 1.32 -8.24
C PRO A 524 15.66 1.83 -9.69
N ILE A 525 16.22 3.02 -9.90
CA ILE A 525 16.45 3.55 -11.25
C ILE A 525 17.50 2.67 -11.95
N VAL A 526 17.16 2.17 -13.14
CA VAL A 526 18.12 1.58 -14.06
C VAL A 526 18.51 2.63 -15.09
N TYR A 527 19.80 2.92 -15.18
CA TYR A 527 20.33 3.87 -16.15
C TYR A 527 20.48 3.24 -17.54
N ALA A 528 20.12 4.01 -18.55
CA ALA A 528 20.34 3.75 -19.97
C ALA A 528 21.16 4.90 -20.53
N ASP A 529 22.48 4.74 -20.54
CA ASP A 529 23.38 5.78 -21.03
C ASP A 529 23.38 5.79 -22.56
N LEU A 530 22.73 6.79 -23.16
CA LEU A 530 22.75 6.98 -24.62
C LEU A 530 23.98 7.79 -25.06
N SER A 531 24.83 8.23 -24.13
CA SER A 531 26.07 8.92 -24.48
C SER A 531 27.03 7.94 -25.16
N ILE A 532 27.48 8.34 -26.35
CA ILE A 532 28.49 7.61 -27.09
C ILE A 532 29.82 8.02 -26.47
N ASP A 533 30.21 7.38 -25.36
CA ASP A 533 31.58 7.53 -24.87
C ASP A 533 32.53 6.98 -25.94
N THR A 534 33.06 7.86 -26.81
CA THR A 534 34.38 7.66 -27.35
C THR A 534 35.29 7.71 -26.13
N GLY A 535 35.71 6.54 -25.63
CA GLY A 535 36.34 6.36 -24.32
C GLY A 535 37.68 7.05 -24.06
N ILE A 536 37.84 8.33 -24.42
CA ILE A 536 38.83 9.23 -23.87
C ILE A 536 38.18 10.62 -23.74
N ASP A 537 38.05 11.08 -22.50
CA ASP A 537 37.70 12.45 -22.11
C ASP A 537 38.29 13.50 -23.06
N ASP A 538 37.45 14.33 -23.66
CA ASP A 538 37.86 15.59 -24.30
C ASP A 538 38.21 16.67 -23.26
N ASN A 539 38.10 16.34 -21.96
CA ASN A 539 38.38 17.26 -20.86
C ASN A 539 39.89 17.49 -20.67
N VAL A 540 40.26 18.76 -20.71
CA VAL A 540 41.59 19.31 -20.42
C VAL A 540 41.97 18.97 -18.97
N VAL A 541 42.90 18.03 -18.77
CA VAL A 541 43.55 17.87 -17.47
C VAL A 541 44.74 18.83 -17.41
N ALA A 542 44.60 19.88 -16.61
CA ALA A 542 45.72 20.73 -16.21
C ALA A 542 46.79 19.87 -15.52
N ASN A 543 48.06 19.98 -15.95
CA ASN A 543 49.31 19.52 -15.31
C ASN A 543 50.34 18.81 -16.24
N GLY A 544 50.20 18.89 -17.58
CA GLY A 544 51.28 18.45 -18.50
C GLY A 544 51.37 16.94 -18.72
N ASP A 545 50.34 16.19 -18.32
CA ASP A 545 50.20 14.77 -18.65
C ASP A 545 49.96 14.53 -20.15
N PRO A 546 50.32 13.35 -20.69
CA PRO A 546 50.02 13.01 -22.07
C PRO A 546 48.51 13.02 -22.38
N LYS A 547 48.13 13.59 -23.53
CA LYS A 547 46.78 13.45 -24.11
C LYS A 547 46.80 12.33 -25.13
N VAL A 548 45.83 11.43 -25.10
CA VAL A 548 45.64 10.39 -26.13
C VAL A 548 44.28 10.61 -26.77
N SER A 549 44.17 10.58 -28.10
CA SER A 549 42.90 10.59 -28.81
C SER A 549 42.92 9.58 -29.95
N VAL A 550 41.75 9.11 -30.38
CA VAL A 550 41.63 8.13 -31.46
C VAL A 550 40.65 8.63 -32.50
N SER A 551 41.06 8.60 -33.77
CA SER A 551 40.19 8.86 -34.92
C SER A 551 40.38 7.74 -35.92
N GLY A 552 39.34 6.91 -36.10
CA GLY A 552 39.43 5.66 -36.84
C GLY A 552 40.54 4.76 -36.28
N ASN A 553 41.50 4.39 -37.14
CA ASN A 553 42.64 3.56 -36.79
C ASN A 553 43.89 4.36 -36.41
N THR A 554 43.78 5.69 -36.27
CA THR A 554 44.89 6.58 -35.93
C THR A 554 44.76 7.04 -34.49
N VAL A 555 45.81 6.79 -33.71
CA VAL A 555 45.96 7.27 -32.33
C VAL A 555 46.89 8.48 -32.33
N THR A 556 46.48 9.56 -31.69
CA THR A 556 47.30 10.76 -31.48
C THR A 556 47.67 10.88 -30.01
N VAL A 557 48.96 10.98 -29.71
CA VAL A 557 49.51 11.18 -28.37
C VAL A 557 50.21 12.54 -28.32
N THR A 558 49.65 13.49 -27.57
CA THR A 558 50.27 14.81 -27.37
C THR A 558 51.06 14.81 -26.07
N LEU A 559 52.34 15.16 -26.16
CA LEU A 559 53.26 15.18 -25.02
C LEU A 559 53.71 16.61 -24.69
N ALA A 560 53.79 16.97 -23.41
CA ALA A 560 54.36 18.26 -22.99
C ALA A 560 55.89 18.34 -23.22
N GLN A 561 56.58 17.20 -23.14
CA GLN A 561 58.01 17.05 -23.40
C GLN A 561 58.30 15.72 -24.11
N ALA A 562 59.48 15.56 -24.70
CA ALA A 562 59.84 14.30 -25.34
C ALA A 562 59.81 13.13 -24.35
N ALA A 563 59.10 12.06 -24.70
CA ALA A 563 58.95 10.85 -23.89
C ALA A 563 58.62 9.64 -24.79
N PRO A 564 59.04 8.41 -24.42
CA PRO A 564 58.68 7.23 -25.18
C PRO A 564 57.19 6.93 -25.09
N ILE A 565 56.62 6.46 -26.20
CA ILE A 565 55.25 5.98 -26.33
C ILE A 565 55.32 4.48 -26.65
N TYR A 566 54.61 3.67 -25.87
CA TYR A 566 54.54 2.23 -26.05
C TYR A 566 53.09 1.82 -26.33
N VAL A 567 52.88 0.83 -27.18
CA VAL A 567 51.56 0.27 -27.47
C VAL A 567 51.59 -1.22 -27.18
N PHE A 568 50.70 -1.69 -26.32
CA PHE A 568 50.57 -3.10 -25.98
C PHE A 568 49.21 -3.62 -26.40
N THR A 569 49.13 -4.91 -26.73
CA THR A 569 47.85 -5.64 -26.73
C THR A 569 47.46 -6.02 -25.30
N LEU A 570 46.21 -6.42 -25.09
CA LEU A 570 45.69 -6.76 -23.75
C LEU A 570 46.36 -7.99 -23.12
N ASP A 571 47.00 -8.84 -23.92
CA ASP A 571 47.84 -9.96 -23.46
C ASP A 571 49.25 -9.51 -22.99
N GLY A 572 49.53 -8.21 -23.02
CA GLY A 572 50.80 -7.63 -22.57
C GLY A 572 51.90 -7.60 -23.64
N CYS A 573 51.63 -8.05 -24.88
CA CYS A 573 52.63 -8.00 -25.95
C CYS A 573 52.82 -6.57 -26.48
N ASN A 574 54.06 -6.09 -26.51
CA ASN A 574 54.40 -4.80 -27.12
C ASN A 574 54.24 -4.88 -28.65
N LYS A 575 53.39 -4.04 -29.23
CA LYS A 575 53.13 -3.94 -30.67
C LYS A 575 53.94 -2.85 -31.35
N GLN A 576 54.16 -1.74 -30.66
CA GLN A 576 54.82 -0.59 -31.25
C GLN A 576 55.49 0.26 -30.17
N THR A 577 56.66 0.81 -30.49
CA THR A 577 57.35 1.78 -29.64
C THR A 577 57.78 2.96 -30.50
N LEU A 578 57.46 4.17 -30.04
CA LEU A 578 57.76 5.41 -30.72
C LEU A 578 58.53 6.34 -29.77
N SER A 579 59.61 6.95 -30.25
CA SER A 579 60.29 8.03 -29.54
C SER A 579 59.48 9.32 -29.71
N GLY A 580 58.57 9.59 -28.77
CA GLY A 580 57.66 10.72 -28.84
C GLY A 580 58.38 12.06 -28.62
N LYS A 581 58.01 13.05 -29.41
CA LYS A 581 58.47 14.44 -29.29
C LYS A 581 57.44 15.27 -28.53
N ALA A 582 57.86 16.41 -27.98
CA ALA A 582 56.91 17.40 -27.47
C ALA A 582 55.94 17.82 -28.60
N GLY A 583 54.65 17.98 -28.27
CA GLY A 583 53.57 18.15 -29.24
C GLY A 583 52.91 16.83 -29.64
N ALA A 584 52.14 16.85 -30.73
CA ALA A 584 51.35 15.71 -31.20
C ALA A 584 52.22 14.65 -31.91
N ASN A 585 52.01 13.39 -31.55
CA ASN A 585 52.65 12.23 -32.16
C ASN A 585 51.55 11.29 -32.65
N THR A 586 51.59 10.89 -33.91
CA THR A 586 50.56 10.00 -34.48
C THR A 586 51.10 8.60 -34.71
N LEU A 587 50.24 7.61 -34.53
CA LEU A 587 50.50 6.20 -34.81
C LEU A 587 49.24 5.54 -35.35
N THR A 588 49.41 4.64 -36.31
CA THR A 588 48.32 3.89 -36.94
C THR A 588 48.31 2.46 -36.40
N LEU A 589 47.16 2.00 -35.91
CA LEU A 589 46.97 0.68 -35.34
C LEU A 589 46.03 -0.16 -36.22
N ALA A 590 46.01 -1.48 -36.04
CA ALA A 590 45.03 -2.31 -36.72
C ALA A 590 43.63 -2.06 -36.15
N ALA A 591 42.67 -1.79 -37.03
CA ALA A 591 41.27 -1.53 -36.70
C ALA A 591 40.59 -2.74 -36.05
N GLY A 592 39.54 -2.48 -35.27
CA GLY A 592 38.76 -3.51 -34.56
C GLY A 592 39.44 -4.10 -33.33
N GLN A 593 40.55 -3.53 -32.85
CA GLN A 593 41.32 -4.05 -31.72
C GLN A 593 41.48 -3.02 -30.59
N VAL A 594 41.64 -3.53 -29.36
CA VAL A 594 41.91 -2.74 -28.16
C VAL A 594 43.37 -2.83 -27.77
N TYR A 595 43.97 -1.69 -27.44
CA TYR A 595 45.37 -1.55 -27.06
C TYR A 595 45.52 -0.79 -25.75
N ILE A 596 46.67 -0.95 -25.10
CA ILE A 596 47.13 -0.11 -24.00
C ILE A 596 48.27 0.78 -24.52
N VAL A 597 48.05 2.09 -24.57
CA VAL A 597 49.07 3.08 -24.92
C VAL A 597 49.69 3.60 -23.63
N LYS A 598 51.00 3.44 -23.45
CA LYS A 598 51.74 3.98 -22.31
C LYS A 598 52.63 5.13 -22.75
N ALA A 599 52.47 6.30 -22.14
CA ALA A 599 53.27 7.49 -22.42
C ALA A 599 53.40 8.32 -21.14
N GLY A 600 54.54 9.01 -20.95
CA GLY A 600 54.73 9.94 -19.83
C GLY A 600 54.44 9.37 -18.44
N GLY A 601 54.66 8.07 -18.22
CA GLY A 601 54.36 7.39 -16.96
C GLY A 601 52.91 6.93 -16.76
N ARG A 602 51.99 7.25 -17.68
CA ARG A 602 50.59 6.84 -17.66
C ARG A 602 50.25 5.80 -18.72
N ALA A 603 49.16 5.07 -18.50
CA ALA A 603 48.63 4.09 -19.44
C ALA A 603 47.17 4.43 -19.79
N TYR A 604 46.82 4.28 -21.07
CA TYR A 604 45.53 4.63 -21.65
C TYR A 604 45.01 3.43 -22.43
N LYS A 605 43.75 3.05 -22.23
CA LYS A 605 43.10 2.01 -23.03
C LYS A 605 42.48 2.67 -24.26
N VAL A 606 42.81 2.19 -25.45
CA VAL A 606 42.32 2.75 -26.72
C VAL A 606 41.73 1.66 -27.60
N MET A 607 40.71 1.99 -28.39
CA MET A 607 40.16 1.10 -29.41
C MET A 607 40.34 1.74 -30.79
N ALA A 608 41.12 1.11 -31.65
CA ALA A 608 41.26 1.53 -33.05
C ALA A 608 40.03 1.05 -33.82
N ARG A 609 39.31 1.96 -34.48
CA ARG A 609 38.07 1.69 -35.22
C ARG A 609 38.29 1.57 -36.73
#